data_AF-A0A967DI25-F1
#
_entry.id   AF-A0A967DI25-F1
#
_cell.length_a   1.000
_cell.length_b   1.000
_cell.length_c   1.000
_cell.angle_alpha   90.00
_cell.angle_beta   90.00
_cell.angle_gamma   90.00
#
_symmetry.space_group_name_H-M   'P 1'
#
loop_
_entity.id
_entity.type
_entity.pdbx_description
1 polymer ?
#
loop_
_entity_poly.entity_id
_entity_poly.type
_entity_poly.pdbx_seq_one_letter_code
_entity_poly.pdbx_strand_id
1 'polypeptide(L)'
;MPAAKPTGDLLLLQGAWSIATLEIEGQPMPVGGRITIRGGKFTTEAMGAEYKGKVTVADGQIDLQFTSGPEKGNTCLGIYKLKVDTLQLCLTLTATKRPTRFKTTPGSGLALETLHREGSKAAAKAHGVPVTLPAILEPAPEIDGEWQLVSASMNGQPLPQEYIDSGRRIAARNQFQVVVMGQTMLHAHFTVDRSASPFAIDYYVHGPGQTIRLQHGIWQLEGEHLTTAIGVPGSPRPAGFAPGPAVTFTVWRKA
;
A
#
# COMPACT_ATOMS: atom_id res chain seq x y z
N MET A 1 -20.83 16.65 27.27
CA MET A 1 -21.79 16.10 26.29
C MET A 1 -21.53 14.61 26.15
N PRO A 2 -22.52 13.73 26.33
CA PRO A 2 -22.33 12.29 26.16
C PRO A 2 -22.09 11.98 24.68
N ALA A 3 -21.12 11.09 24.39
CA ALA A 3 -20.88 10.60 23.04
C ALA A 3 -22.15 9.94 22.50
N ALA A 4 -22.59 10.34 21.30
CA ALA A 4 -23.72 9.72 20.63
C ALA A 4 -23.49 8.20 20.51
N LYS A 5 -24.51 7.39 20.84
CA LYS A 5 -24.46 5.93 20.65
C LYS A 5 -24.13 5.62 19.18
N PRO A 6 -23.26 4.64 18.90
CA PRO A 6 -22.96 4.26 17.52
C PRO A 6 -24.25 3.86 16.78
N THR A 7 -24.52 4.49 15.64
CA THR A 7 -25.57 4.06 14.69
C THR A 7 -25.17 2.75 14.02
N GLY A 8 -26.15 2.00 13.48
CA GLY A 8 -25.99 0.60 13.05
C GLY A 8 -24.73 0.31 12.24
N ASP A 9 -24.48 1.06 11.16
CA ASP A 9 -23.32 0.82 10.31
C ASP A 9 -21.98 1.11 11.01
N LEU A 10 -21.93 2.06 11.95
CA LEU A 10 -20.71 2.33 12.72
C LEU A 10 -20.31 1.13 13.58
N LEU A 11 -21.27 0.33 14.04
CA LEU A 11 -21.00 -0.94 14.73
C LEU A 11 -20.37 -1.96 13.78
N LEU A 12 -20.82 -2.03 12.54
CA LEU A 12 -20.28 -2.96 11.53
C LEU A 12 -18.87 -2.55 11.06
N LEU A 13 -18.56 -1.25 11.09
CA LEU A 13 -17.24 -0.73 10.75
C LEU A 13 -16.19 -0.90 11.86
N GLN A 14 -16.60 -1.26 13.09
CA GLN A 14 -15.66 -1.48 14.19
C GLN A 14 -14.61 -2.54 13.82
N GLY A 15 -13.39 -2.34 14.33
CA GLY A 15 -12.27 -3.25 14.15
C GLY A 15 -11.15 -2.66 13.30
N ALA A 16 -10.25 -3.53 12.87
CA ALA A 16 -9.09 -3.17 12.08
C ALA A 16 -9.25 -3.60 10.62
N TRP A 17 -8.81 -2.74 9.72
CA TRP A 17 -8.95 -2.85 8.28
C TRP A 17 -7.61 -2.61 7.61
N SER A 18 -7.11 -3.57 6.86
CA SER A 18 -5.88 -3.45 6.07
C SER A 18 -6.19 -2.84 4.71
N ILE A 19 -5.43 -1.83 4.29
CA ILE A 19 -5.64 -1.17 3.00
C ILE A 19 -5.12 -2.07 1.88
N ALA A 20 -6.02 -2.58 1.04
CA ALA A 20 -5.70 -3.47 -0.07
C ALA A 20 -5.36 -2.69 -1.35
N THR A 21 -6.05 -1.59 -1.62
CA THR A 21 -5.80 -0.73 -2.79
C THR A 21 -6.11 0.73 -2.45
N LEU A 22 -5.34 1.65 -3.03
CA LEU A 22 -5.63 3.09 -3.04
C LEU A 22 -5.45 3.62 -4.47
N GLU A 23 -6.39 4.42 -4.91
CA GLU A 23 -6.34 5.19 -6.14
C GLU A 23 -6.57 6.67 -5.78
N ILE A 24 -5.68 7.56 -6.23
CA ILE A 24 -5.83 9.00 -6.07
C ILE A 24 -5.96 9.60 -7.46
N GLU A 25 -7.07 10.28 -7.73
CA GLU A 25 -7.35 10.94 -9.02
C GLU A 25 -7.09 10.05 -10.25
N GLY A 26 -7.47 8.79 -10.18
CA GLY A 26 -7.35 7.80 -11.24
C GLY A 26 -5.98 7.12 -11.31
N GLN A 27 -5.04 7.48 -10.42
CA GLN A 27 -3.70 6.91 -10.36
C GLN A 27 -3.60 5.91 -9.21
N PRO A 28 -3.13 4.66 -9.46
CA PRO A 28 -2.90 3.71 -8.39
C PRO A 28 -1.73 4.16 -7.52
N MET A 29 -1.93 4.06 -6.21
CA MET A 29 -0.95 4.45 -5.22
C MET A 29 -0.39 3.23 -4.52
N PRO A 30 0.93 3.17 -4.26
CA PRO A 30 1.48 2.17 -3.37
C PRO A 30 0.85 2.33 -1.98
N VAL A 31 0.38 1.22 -1.40
CA VAL A 31 -0.20 1.21 -0.06
C VAL A 31 0.57 0.28 0.86
N GLY A 32 0.80 0.77 2.06
CA GLY A 32 1.08 -0.02 3.25
C GLY A 32 0.30 0.66 4.38
N GLY A 33 -0.58 -0.06 5.06
CA GLY A 33 -1.32 0.58 6.13
C GLY A 33 -2.54 -0.15 6.65
N ARG A 34 -2.97 0.31 7.83
CA ARG A 34 -4.12 -0.23 8.55
C ARG A 34 -4.92 0.91 9.15
N ILE A 35 -6.23 0.85 9.00
CA ILE A 35 -7.18 1.74 9.67
C ILE A 35 -7.88 0.95 10.78
N THR A 36 -7.81 1.44 12.01
CA THR A 36 -8.59 0.90 13.13
C THR A 36 -9.71 1.84 13.47
N ILE A 37 -10.95 1.35 13.49
CA ILE A 37 -12.15 2.09 13.89
C ILE A 37 -12.63 1.56 15.24
N ARG A 38 -12.69 2.43 16.25
CA ARG A 38 -13.21 2.14 17.60
C ARG A 38 -14.04 3.29 18.15
N GLY A 39 -15.28 3.01 18.53
CA GLY A 39 -16.14 3.97 19.24
C GLY A 39 -16.29 5.33 18.54
N GLY A 40 -16.40 5.33 17.21
CA GLY A 40 -16.49 6.56 16.41
C GLY A 40 -15.16 7.29 16.20
N LYS A 41 -14.03 6.67 16.50
CA LYS A 41 -12.69 7.18 16.22
C LYS A 41 -11.97 6.27 15.24
N PHE A 42 -11.14 6.86 14.38
CA PHE A 42 -10.22 6.11 13.55
C PHE A 42 -8.76 6.44 13.90
N THR A 43 -7.88 5.47 13.70
CA THR A 43 -6.43 5.62 13.75
C THR A 43 -5.83 4.92 12.55
N THR A 44 -4.84 5.53 11.90
CA THR A 44 -4.09 4.88 10.83
C THR A 44 -2.68 4.54 11.29
N GLU A 45 -2.16 3.44 10.75
CA GLU A 45 -0.79 2.96 11.00
C GLU A 45 -0.11 2.65 9.67
N ALA A 46 1.23 2.74 9.67
CA ALA A 46 2.14 2.35 8.58
C ALA A 46 1.99 3.12 7.25
N MET A 47 1.24 4.24 7.21
CA MET A 47 1.15 5.17 6.07
C MET A 47 2.17 6.32 6.14
N GLY A 48 3.32 6.10 6.79
CA GLY A 48 4.32 7.14 7.08
C GLY A 48 3.99 7.98 8.33
N ALA A 49 2.92 8.78 8.30
CA ALA A 49 2.46 9.57 9.44
C ALA A 49 1.31 8.90 10.20
N GLU A 50 1.23 9.11 11.51
CA GLU A 50 0.08 8.66 12.31
C GLU A 50 -1.08 9.66 12.17
N TYR A 51 -2.22 9.20 11.64
CA TYR A 51 -3.44 10.01 11.56
C TYR A 51 -4.47 9.51 12.57
N LYS A 52 -5.14 10.43 13.25
CA LYS A 52 -6.21 10.11 14.21
C LYS A 52 -7.38 11.02 13.98
N GLY A 53 -8.59 10.50 14.13
CA GLY A 53 -9.77 11.30 13.92
C GLY A 53 -11.06 10.69 14.43
N LYS A 54 -12.15 11.38 14.10
CA LYS A 54 -13.51 10.90 14.31
C LYS A 54 -14.07 10.39 12.99
N VAL A 55 -14.85 9.34 13.07
CA VAL A 55 -15.62 8.79 11.96
C VAL A 55 -17.10 8.88 12.27
N THR A 56 -17.86 9.45 11.34
CA THR A 56 -19.32 9.50 11.40
C THR A 56 -19.89 8.90 10.12
N VAL A 57 -20.96 8.11 10.25
CA VAL A 57 -21.63 7.46 9.13
C VAL A 57 -23.14 7.63 9.22
N ALA A 58 -23.76 7.86 8.06
CA ALA A 58 -25.20 7.97 7.86
C ALA A 58 -25.55 7.72 6.38
N ASP A 59 -26.56 6.89 6.11
CA ASP A 59 -27.14 6.69 4.77
C ASP A 59 -26.11 6.43 3.64
N GLY A 60 -25.14 5.54 3.89
CA GLY A 60 -24.07 5.21 2.93
C GLY A 60 -22.99 6.30 2.77
N GLN A 61 -23.07 7.38 3.54
CA GLN A 61 -22.07 8.44 3.64
C GLN A 61 -21.16 8.23 4.83
N ILE A 62 -19.91 8.69 4.69
CA ILE A 62 -18.89 8.65 5.72
C ILE A 62 -18.15 9.98 5.77
N ASP A 63 -17.87 10.48 6.97
CA ASP A 63 -17.00 11.64 7.17
C ASP A 63 -15.85 11.25 8.09
N LEU A 64 -14.64 11.64 7.70
CA LEU A 64 -13.43 11.44 8.47
C LEU A 64 -12.88 12.81 8.89
N GLN A 65 -13.07 13.16 10.16
CA GLN A 65 -12.55 14.40 10.73
C GLN A 65 -11.22 14.14 11.41
N PHE A 66 -10.15 14.76 10.91
CA PHE A 66 -8.80 14.58 11.43
C PHE A 66 -8.55 15.45 12.66
N THR A 67 -8.07 14.83 13.72
CA THR A 67 -7.76 15.45 15.02
C THR A 67 -6.27 15.44 15.35
N SER A 68 -5.48 14.65 14.61
CA SER A 68 -4.02 14.56 14.68
C SER A 68 -3.45 14.18 13.32
N GLY A 69 -2.15 14.41 13.12
CA GLY A 69 -1.44 14.25 11.85
C GLY A 69 -1.43 15.52 11.00
N PRO A 70 -0.77 15.49 9.82
CA PRO A 70 -0.67 16.61 8.89
C PRO A 70 -2.02 17.23 8.50
N GLU A 71 -3.07 16.41 8.44
CA GLU A 71 -4.43 16.81 8.06
C GLU A 71 -5.29 17.33 9.23
N LYS A 72 -4.70 17.57 10.42
CA LYS A 72 -5.46 17.99 11.60
C LYS A 72 -6.33 19.22 11.33
N GLY A 73 -7.63 19.10 11.62
CA GLY A 73 -8.64 20.14 11.40
C GLY A 73 -9.44 19.94 10.12
N ASN A 74 -8.91 19.17 9.15
CA ASN A 74 -9.61 18.88 7.91
C ASN A 74 -10.65 17.77 8.10
N THR A 75 -11.65 17.77 7.21
CA THR A 75 -12.67 16.72 7.15
C THR A 75 -12.80 16.21 5.72
N CYS A 76 -12.55 14.92 5.52
CA CYS A 76 -12.81 14.26 4.26
C CYS A 76 -14.26 13.78 4.23
N LEU A 77 -15.01 14.19 3.20
CA LEU A 77 -16.37 13.73 2.93
C LEU A 77 -16.30 12.52 1.98
N GLY A 78 -17.16 11.54 2.17
CA GLY A 78 -17.19 10.40 1.28
C GLY A 78 -18.44 9.56 1.29
N ILE A 79 -18.36 8.49 0.51
CA ILE A 79 -19.32 7.40 0.51
C ILE A 79 -18.60 6.10 0.84
N TYR A 80 -19.33 5.16 1.42
CA TYR A 80 -18.78 3.85 1.73
C TYR A 80 -19.73 2.73 1.33
N LYS A 81 -19.14 1.58 1.04
CA LYS A 81 -19.85 0.33 0.81
C LYS A 81 -19.22 -0.74 1.65
N LEU A 82 -20.00 -1.30 2.55
CA LEU A 82 -19.56 -2.37 3.44
C LEU A 82 -20.14 -3.71 3.00
N LYS A 83 -19.25 -4.69 2.83
CA LYS A 83 -19.56 -6.12 2.83
C LYS A 83 -19.00 -6.74 4.11
N VAL A 84 -19.19 -8.04 4.30
CA VAL A 84 -18.77 -8.76 5.52
C VAL A 84 -17.30 -8.47 5.90
N ASP A 85 -16.39 -8.58 4.94
CA ASP A 85 -14.94 -8.43 5.15
C ASP A 85 -14.26 -7.42 4.23
N THR A 86 -15.04 -6.68 3.43
CA THR A 86 -14.53 -5.68 2.48
C THR A 86 -15.23 -4.35 2.71
N LEU A 87 -14.44 -3.31 2.93
CA LEU A 87 -14.88 -1.92 3.03
C LEU A 87 -14.34 -1.15 1.83
N GLN A 88 -15.21 -0.55 1.04
CA GLN A 88 -14.83 0.36 -0.03
C GLN A 88 -15.17 1.79 0.38
N LEU A 89 -14.23 2.71 0.25
CA LEU A 89 -14.38 4.13 0.57
C LEU A 89 -14.08 4.97 -0.67
N CYS A 90 -14.87 6.02 -0.92
CA CYS A 90 -14.47 7.08 -1.84
C CYS A 90 -14.55 8.41 -1.09
N LEU A 91 -13.41 9.06 -0.91
CA LEU A 91 -13.21 10.21 -0.02
C LEU A 91 -12.73 11.43 -0.82
N THR A 92 -13.10 12.62 -0.38
CA THR A 92 -12.53 13.88 -0.87
C THR A 92 -11.14 14.10 -0.28
N LEU A 93 -10.17 14.49 -1.12
CA LEU A 93 -8.88 15.03 -0.70
C LEU A 93 -8.88 16.56 -0.82
N THR A 94 -9.10 17.06 -2.03
CA THR A 94 -9.19 18.49 -2.36
C THR A 94 -10.58 18.89 -2.84
N ALA A 95 -11.42 17.91 -3.20
CA ALA A 95 -12.79 18.15 -3.60
C ALA A 95 -13.64 18.65 -2.42
N THR A 96 -14.53 19.59 -2.68
CA THR A 96 -15.47 20.10 -1.67
C THR A 96 -16.84 19.41 -1.72
N LYS A 97 -17.13 18.70 -2.83
CA LYS A 97 -18.38 17.97 -3.02
C LYS A 97 -18.20 16.50 -2.69
N ARG A 98 -19.13 15.94 -1.91
CA ARG A 98 -19.17 14.51 -1.60
C ARG A 98 -19.29 13.69 -2.91
N PRO A 99 -18.48 12.63 -3.09
CA PRO A 99 -18.61 11.73 -4.24
C PRO A 99 -19.96 11.02 -4.24
N THR A 100 -20.50 10.75 -5.43
CA THR A 100 -21.78 10.04 -5.61
C THR A 100 -21.61 8.63 -6.17
N ARG A 101 -20.39 8.24 -6.54
CA ARG A 101 -20.02 6.93 -7.08
C ARG A 101 -18.61 6.55 -6.65
N PHE A 102 -18.33 5.25 -6.58
CA PHE A 102 -17.01 4.70 -6.28
C PHE A 102 -16.11 4.74 -7.52
N LYS A 103 -15.68 5.93 -7.92
CA LYS A 103 -14.80 6.14 -9.07
C LYS A 103 -14.04 7.44 -8.91
N THR A 104 -12.74 7.42 -9.19
CA THR A 104 -11.94 8.63 -9.35
C THR A 104 -11.52 8.82 -10.80
N THR A 105 -11.12 10.05 -11.13
CA THR A 105 -10.57 10.45 -12.44
C THR A 105 -9.51 11.52 -12.23
N PRO A 106 -8.62 11.77 -13.20
CA PRO A 106 -7.65 12.86 -13.11
C PRO A 106 -8.32 14.20 -12.75
N GLY A 107 -7.75 14.90 -11.76
CA GLY A 107 -8.26 16.19 -11.27
C GLY A 107 -9.58 16.16 -10.50
N SER A 108 -10.07 14.97 -10.12
CA SER A 108 -11.34 14.85 -9.37
C SER A 108 -11.26 15.29 -7.91
N GLY A 109 -10.06 15.40 -7.34
CA GLY A 109 -9.83 15.64 -5.92
C GLY A 109 -10.31 14.51 -5.02
N LEU A 110 -10.38 13.27 -5.54
CA LEU A 110 -10.92 12.10 -4.85
C LEU A 110 -9.86 11.01 -4.65
N ALA A 111 -10.00 10.28 -3.54
CA ALA A 111 -9.36 9.00 -3.28
C ALA A 111 -10.39 7.87 -3.28
N LEU A 112 -10.04 6.72 -3.84
CA LEU A 112 -10.80 5.47 -3.77
C LEU A 112 -9.96 4.40 -3.11
N GLU A 113 -10.48 3.84 -2.02
CA GLU A 113 -9.82 2.84 -1.21
C GLU A 113 -10.64 1.57 -1.14
N THR A 114 -9.95 0.43 -1.16
CA THR A 114 -10.52 -0.86 -0.78
C THR A 114 -9.73 -1.38 0.40
N LEU A 115 -10.43 -1.73 1.48
CA LEU A 115 -9.85 -2.27 2.70
C LEU A 115 -10.47 -3.63 3.00
N HIS A 116 -9.67 -4.53 3.56
CA HIS A 116 -10.13 -5.83 4.02
C HIS A 116 -10.03 -5.94 5.54
N ARG A 117 -11.04 -6.56 6.17
CA ARG A 117 -11.07 -6.76 7.61
C ARG A 117 -9.88 -7.61 8.03
N GLU A 118 -9.15 -7.18 9.04
CA GLU A 118 -7.97 -7.89 9.54
C GLU A 118 -8.35 -9.32 9.98
N GLY A 119 -7.53 -10.32 9.59
CA GLY A 119 -7.80 -11.74 9.83
C GLY A 119 -8.82 -12.41 8.89
N SER A 120 -9.45 -11.67 7.97
CA SER A 120 -10.37 -12.26 6.98
C SER A 120 -9.66 -13.01 5.85
N LYS A 121 -10.41 -13.86 5.13
CA LYS A 121 -9.93 -14.50 3.89
C LYS A 121 -9.58 -13.47 2.81
N ALA A 122 -10.36 -12.40 2.68
CA ALA A 122 -10.05 -11.30 1.76
C ALA A 122 -8.72 -10.62 2.13
N ALA A 123 -8.46 -10.39 3.41
CA ALA A 123 -7.19 -9.84 3.88
C ALA A 123 -6.02 -10.78 3.60
N ALA A 124 -6.17 -12.08 3.87
CA ALA A 124 -5.14 -13.09 3.57
C ALA A 124 -4.84 -13.18 2.07
N LYS A 125 -5.85 -13.08 1.22
CA LYS A 125 -5.68 -13.09 -0.23
C LYS A 125 -4.99 -11.83 -0.76
N ALA A 126 -5.37 -10.65 -0.27
CA ALA A 126 -4.84 -9.38 -0.79
C ALA A 126 -3.47 -8.99 -0.23
N HIS A 127 -3.21 -9.33 1.03
CA HIS A 127 -1.96 -8.96 1.72
C HIS A 127 -1.03 -10.15 1.92
N GLY A 128 -1.42 -11.35 1.50
CA GLY A 128 -0.69 -12.58 1.78
C GLY A 128 -0.90 -13.06 3.22
N VAL A 129 -0.47 -14.29 3.50
CA VAL A 129 -0.42 -14.84 4.85
C VAL A 129 0.84 -14.31 5.56
N PRO A 130 0.79 -13.96 6.85
CA PRO A 130 1.99 -13.66 7.62
C PRO A 130 3.02 -14.80 7.53
N VAL A 131 4.29 -14.46 7.30
CA VAL A 131 5.40 -15.43 7.25
C VAL A 131 6.50 -15.02 8.21
N THR A 132 7.42 -15.94 8.51
CA THR A 132 8.68 -15.64 9.21
C THR A 132 9.81 -15.45 8.21
N LEU A 133 10.79 -14.62 8.56
CA LEU A 133 12.01 -14.49 7.78
C LEU A 133 12.81 -15.81 7.81
N PRO A 134 13.45 -16.19 6.71
CA PRO A 134 14.44 -17.27 6.72
C PRO A 134 15.61 -16.91 7.65
N ALA A 135 16.13 -17.91 8.36
CA ALA A 135 17.24 -17.71 9.30
C ALA A 135 18.57 -17.43 8.58
N ILE A 136 18.72 -17.90 7.35
CA ILE A 136 19.91 -17.73 6.52
C ILE A 136 19.45 -17.10 5.20
N LEU A 137 20.09 -15.99 4.83
CA LEU A 137 19.85 -15.28 3.58
C LEU A 137 21.12 -15.35 2.74
N GLU A 138 21.00 -15.78 1.49
CA GLU A 138 22.11 -15.73 0.54
C GLU A 138 22.49 -14.26 0.29
N PRO A 139 23.76 -13.86 0.51
CA PRO A 139 24.19 -12.48 0.26
C PRO A 139 23.96 -12.05 -1.20
N ALA A 140 23.68 -10.76 -1.39
CA ALA A 140 23.48 -10.18 -2.72
C ALA A 140 24.16 -8.79 -2.85
N PRO A 141 25.48 -8.70 -2.66
CA PRO A 141 26.20 -7.43 -2.69
C PRO A 141 26.08 -6.68 -4.02
N GLU A 142 25.77 -7.38 -5.12
CA GLU A 142 25.58 -6.77 -6.43
C GLU A 142 24.34 -5.87 -6.53
N ILE A 143 23.34 -6.09 -5.68
CA ILE A 143 22.11 -5.27 -5.60
C ILE A 143 22.03 -4.45 -4.31
N ASP A 144 23.11 -4.41 -3.53
CA ASP A 144 23.30 -3.45 -2.43
C ASP A 144 23.66 -2.06 -2.98
N GLY A 145 23.49 -1.04 -2.15
CA GLY A 145 23.77 0.36 -2.47
C GLY A 145 22.50 1.21 -2.60
N GLU A 146 22.71 2.45 -3.04
CA GLU A 146 21.64 3.40 -3.32
C GLU A 146 21.31 3.39 -4.81
N TRP A 147 20.01 3.46 -5.11
CA TRP A 147 19.50 3.38 -6.47
C TRP A 147 18.43 4.45 -6.69
N GLN A 148 18.46 5.07 -7.86
CA GLN A 148 17.45 5.99 -8.34
C GLN A 148 16.40 5.25 -9.17
N LEU A 149 15.11 5.53 -8.94
CA LEU A 149 14.04 4.96 -9.75
C LEU A 149 14.08 5.56 -11.16
N VAL A 150 14.04 4.70 -12.18
CA VAL A 150 14.03 5.09 -13.61
C VAL A 150 12.64 4.90 -14.21
N SER A 151 11.99 3.80 -13.88
CA SER A 151 10.60 3.56 -14.27
C SER A 151 9.91 2.67 -13.25
N ALA A 152 8.61 2.88 -13.08
CA ALA A 152 7.77 2.03 -12.25
C ALA A 152 6.38 1.91 -12.85
N SER A 153 5.80 0.73 -12.74
CA SER A 153 4.38 0.50 -12.96
C SER A 153 3.80 -0.37 -11.84
N MET A 154 2.53 -0.16 -11.55
CA MET A 154 1.77 -0.94 -10.59
C MET A 154 0.46 -1.36 -11.24
N ASN A 155 0.17 -2.67 -11.21
CA ASN A 155 -1.00 -3.23 -11.87
C ASN A 155 -1.10 -2.81 -13.35
N GLY A 156 0.04 -2.73 -14.03
CA GLY A 156 0.16 -2.37 -15.44
C GLY A 156 -0.01 -0.87 -15.74
N GLN A 157 -0.24 -0.02 -14.75
CA GLN A 157 -0.29 1.44 -14.92
C GLN A 157 1.05 2.07 -14.51
N PRO A 158 1.62 2.97 -15.32
CA PRO A 158 2.84 3.69 -14.94
C PRO A 158 2.57 4.58 -13.72
N LEU A 159 3.56 4.71 -12.83
CA LEU A 159 3.48 5.68 -11.73
C LEU A 159 3.73 7.11 -12.24
N PRO A 160 3.20 8.16 -11.55
CA PRO A 160 3.44 9.54 -11.94
C PRO A 160 4.92 9.93 -11.93
N GLN A 161 5.32 10.84 -12.81
CA GLN A 161 6.74 11.22 -12.98
C GLN A 161 7.39 11.73 -11.69
N GLU A 162 6.66 12.47 -10.87
CA GLU A 162 7.13 12.98 -9.56
C GLU A 162 7.56 11.82 -8.62
N TYR A 163 6.86 10.69 -8.67
CA TYR A 163 7.20 9.49 -7.90
C TYR A 163 8.48 8.86 -8.43
N ILE A 164 8.66 8.86 -9.75
CA ILE A 164 9.88 8.35 -10.40
C ILE A 164 11.08 9.21 -9.99
N ASP A 165 10.99 10.53 -10.15
CA ASP A 165 12.11 11.45 -9.92
C ASP A 165 12.62 11.42 -8.46
N SER A 166 11.70 11.27 -7.52
CA SER A 166 12.00 11.20 -6.09
C SER A 166 12.28 9.79 -5.57
N GLY A 167 12.02 8.76 -6.36
CA GLY A 167 12.16 7.38 -5.95
C GLY A 167 13.61 7.01 -5.65
N ARG A 168 13.86 6.52 -4.44
CA ARG A 168 15.16 5.99 -4.00
C ARG A 168 14.99 4.62 -3.40
N ARG A 169 15.88 3.70 -3.75
CA ARG A 169 16.03 2.40 -3.08
C ARG A 169 17.37 2.37 -2.36
N ILE A 170 17.35 2.15 -1.05
CA ILE A 170 18.54 2.02 -0.22
C ILE A 170 18.61 0.57 0.25
N ALA A 171 19.61 -0.17 -0.20
CA ALA A 171 19.75 -1.60 0.06
C ALA A 171 21.10 -1.93 0.71
N ALA A 172 21.09 -2.78 1.73
CA ALA A 172 22.30 -3.31 2.35
C ALA A 172 21.97 -4.63 3.05
N ARG A 173 22.80 -5.67 2.90
CA ARG A 173 22.70 -6.90 3.70
C ARG A 173 21.30 -7.53 3.69
N ASN A 174 20.77 -7.80 2.49
CA ASN A 174 19.48 -8.49 2.29
C ASN A 174 18.26 -7.75 2.86
N GLN A 175 18.35 -6.45 3.08
CA GLN A 175 17.23 -5.57 3.38
C GLN A 175 17.30 -4.31 2.52
N PHE A 176 16.14 -3.71 2.28
CA PHE A 176 16.07 -2.44 1.59
C PHE A 176 14.85 -1.63 2.00
N GLN A 177 14.96 -0.33 1.77
CA GLN A 177 13.85 0.61 1.84
C GLN A 177 13.66 1.28 0.48
N VAL A 178 12.40 1.53 0.13
CA VAL A 178 12.04 2.44 -0.96
C VAL A 178 11.47 3.70 -0.36
N VAL A 179 12.09 4.83 -0.67
CA VAL A 179 11.66 6.16 -0.27
C VAL A 179 11.16 6.89 -1.52
N VAL A 180 9.96 7.45 -1.46
CA VAL A 180 9.37 8.27 -2.54
C VAL A 180 8.81 9.51 -1.91
N MET A 181 9.06 10.69 -2.50
CA MET A 181 8.61 11.98 -1.94
C MET A 181 8.99 12.18 -0.46
N GLY A 182 10.15 11.64 -0.04
CA GLY A 182 10.63 11.72 1.35
C GLY A 182 9.94 10.77 2.34
N GLN A 183 9.04 9.90 1.89
CA GLN A 183 8.34 8.92 2.72
C GLN A 183 8.80 7.50 2.40
N THR A 184 9.04 6.68 3.43
CA THR A 184 9.32 5.24 3.26
C THR A 184 8.04 4.53 2.81
N MET A 185 7.99 4.13 1.54
CA MET A 185 6.86 3.43 0.93
C MET A 185 6.94 1.92 1.08
N LEU A 186 8.16 1.38 1.15
CA LEU A 186 8.42 -0.04 1.31
C LEU A 186 9.61 -0.24 2.23
N HIS A 187 9.48 -1.18 3.16
CA HIS A 187 10.58 -1.71 3.94
C HIS A 187 10.49 -3.22 3.91
N ALA A 188 11.53 -3.89 3.42
CA ALA A 188 11.52 -5.33 3.24
C ALA A 188 12.91 -5.96 3.43
N HIS A 189 12.91 -7.20 3.88
CA HIS A 189 14.05 -8.09 3.61
C HIS A 189 13.86 -8.77 2.26
N PHE A 190 14.93 -9.34 1.71
CA PHE A 190 14.84 -10.14 0.50
C PHE A 190 15.75 -11.36 0.50
N THR A 191 15.30 -12.41 -0.18
CA THR A 191 16.14 -13.53 -0.61
C THR A 191 16.26 -13.54 -2.12
N VAL A 192 17.33 -14.14 -2.61
CA VAL A 192 17.63 -14.30 -4.04
C VAL A 192 17.92 -15.76 -4.33
N ASP A 193 17.59 -16.19 -5.54
CA ASP A 193 17.97 -17.48 -6.09
C ASP A 193 18.40 -17.28 -7.54
N ARG A 194 19.66 -17.60 -7.82
CA ARG A 194 20.32 -17.41 -9.12
C ARG A 194 20.41 -18.70 -9.94
N SER A 195 19.74 -19.77 -9.50
CA SER A 195 19.83 -21.09 -10.12
C SER A 195 19.13 -21.20 -11.48
N ALA A 196 18.25 -20.25 -11.81
CA ALA A 196 17.47 -20.23 -13.04
C ALA A 196 17.37 -18.82 -13.63
N SER A 197 17.05 -18.73 -14.92
CA SER A 197 16.76 -17.45 -15.60
C SER A 197 15.26 -17.35 -15.90
N PRO A 198 14.58 -16.25 -15.54
CA PRO A 198 15.10 -15.09 -14.79
C PRO A 198 15.43 -15.45 -13.33
N PHE A 199 16.39 -14.74 -12.72
CA PHE A 199 16.74 -14.95 -11.32
C PHE A 199 15.55 -14.62 -10.42
N ALA A 200 15.33 -15.43 -9.39
CA ALA A 200 14.25 -15.24 -8.45
C ALA A 200 14.66 -14.30 -7.32
N ILE A 201 13.71 -13.49 -6.87
CA ILE A 201 13.81 -12.67 -5.66
C ILE A 201 12.51 -12.79 -4.87
N ASP A 202 12.59 -12.94 -3.56
CA ASP A 202 11.40 -12.90 -2.70
C ASP A 202 11.53 -11.73 -1.74
N TYR A 203 10.45 -10.93 -1.64
CA TYR A 203 10.36 -9.81 -0.72
C TYR A 203 9.56 -10.21 0.51
N TYR A 204 10.15 -9.93 1.67
CA TYR A 204 9.55 -10.09 2.98
C TYR A 204 9.20 -8.71 3.50
N VAL A 205 8.02 -8.25 3.11
CA VAL A 205 7.53 -6.89 3.34
C VAL A 205 7.06 -6.73 4.78
N HIS A 206 7.62 -5.76 5.50
CA HIS A 206 7.21 -5.43 6.85
C HIS A 206 5.88 -4.67 6.84
N GLY A 207 4.96 -5.09 7.69
CA GLY A 207 3.66 -4.49 7.90
C GLY A 207 3.40 -4.14 9.37
N PRO A 208 2.19 -3.69 9.69
CA PRO A 208 1.80 -3.34 11.06
C PRO A 208 1.92 -4.55 11.99
N GLY A 209 2.13 -4.27 13.29
CA GLY A 209 2.20 -5.29 14.34
C GLY A 209 3.32 -6.32 14.16
N GLN A 210 4.48 -5.91 13.61
CA GLN A 210 5.62 -6.79 13.29
C GLN A 210 5.29 -7.90 12.28
N THR A 211 4.20 -7.76 11.55
CA THR A 211 3.83 -8.79 10.57
C THR A 211 4.70 -8.68 9.32
N ILE A 212 5.06 -9.83 8.74
CA ILE A 212 5.87 -9.89 7.51
C ILE A 212 5.06 -10.63 6.45
N ARG A 213 5.05 -10.12 5.23
CA ARG A 213 4.31 -10.69 4.09
C ARG A 213 5.25 -11.03 2.95
N LEU A 214 5.05 -12.21 2.37
CA LEU A 214 5.84 -12.70 1.24
C LEU A 214 5.26 -12.19 -0.08
N GLN A 215 6.14 -11.68 -0.94
CA GLN A 215 5.86 -11.39 -2.34
C GLN A 215 6.93 -12.07 -3.20
N HIS A 216 6.47 -12.75 -4.24
CA HIS A 216 7.34 -13.47 -5.15
C HIS A 216 7.69 -12.60 -6.36
N GLY A 217 8.95 -12.58 -6.73
CA GLY A 217 9.43 -11.76 -7.83
C GLY A 217 10.56 -12.37 -8.64
N ILE A 218 10.95 -11.66 -9.67
CA ILE A 218 12.14 -11.94 -10.46
C ILE A 218 12.97 -10.67 -10.55
N TRP A 219 14.27 -10.82 -10.73
CA TRP A 219 15.20 -9.71 -10.86
C TRP A 219 16.28 -9.99 -11.90
N GLN A 220 16.81 -8.91 -12.47
CA GLN A 220 18.02 -8.95 -13.29
C GLN A 220 18.83 -7.67 -13.04
N LEU A 221 20.14 -7.80 -13.12
CA LEU A 221 21.08 -6.68 -13.05
C LEU A 221 21.87 -6.64 -14.36
N GLU A 222 21.70 -5.55 -15.12
CA GLU A 222 22.34 -5.34 -16.41
C GLU A 222 23.14 -4.02 -16.35
N GLY A 223 24.45 -4.14 -16.17
CA GLY A 223 25.30 -2.99 -15.88
C GLY A 223 24.83 -2.26 -14.63
N GLU A 224 24.50 -0.97 -14.77
CA GLU A 224 24.02 -0.13 -13.68
C GLU A 224 22.48 -0.19 -13.48
N HIS A 225 21.77 -1.08 -14.18
CA HIS A 225 20.31 -1.16 -14.13
C HIS A 225 19.82 -2.42 -13.42
N LEU A 226 19.09 -2.24 -12.32
CA LEU A 226 18.36 -3.30 -11.62
C LEU A 226 16.89 -3.28 -12.07
N THR A 227 16.43 -4.37 -12.67
CA THR A 227 15.02 -4.56 -13.02
C THR A 227 14.40 -5.59 -12.10
N THR A 228 13.22 -5.30 -11.55
CA THR A 228 12.45 -6.27 -10.75
C THR A 228 10.99 -6.31 -11.19
N ALA A 229 10.42 -7.50 -11.28
CA ALA A 229 8.98 -7.72 -11.39
C ALA A 229 8.51 -8.51 -10.18
N ILE A 230 7.67 -7.89 -9.34
CA ILE A 230 7.20 -8.44 -8.08
C ILE A 230 5.69 -8.63 -8.16
N GLY A 231 5.20 -9.85 -7.90
CA GLY A 231 3.78 -10.11 -7.77
C GLY A 231 3.22 -9.49 -6.50
N VAL A 232 2.00 -8.95 -6.55
CA VAL A 232 1.28 -8.55 -5.32
C VAL A 232 1.12 -9.77 -4.40
N PRO A 233 0.92 -9.56 -3.09
CA PRO A 233 0.90 -10.67 -2.14
C PRO A 233 -0.10 -11.78 -2.53
N GLY A 234 0.32 -13.03 -2.38
CA GLY A 234 -0.49 -14.20 -2.74
C GLY A 234 -0.56 -14.52 -4.25
N SER A 235 0.06 -13.71 -5.11
CA SER A 235 0.18 -14.00 -6.55
C SER A 235 1.38 -14.91 -6.84
N PRO A 236 1.35 -15.68 -7.94
CA PRO A 236 2.51 -16.46 -8.37
C PRO A 236 3.69 -15.54 -8.74
N ARG A 237 4.89 -16.11 -8.74
CA ARG A 237 6.11 -15.43 -9.24
C ARG A 237 5.88 -15.01 -10.71
N PRO A 238 6.14 -13.74 -11.08
CA PRO A 238 6.07 -13.31 -12.47
C PRO A 238 7.02 -14.11 -13.36
N ALA A 239 6.57 -14.44 -14.58
CA ALA A 239 7.35 -15.22 -15.54
C ALA A 239 8.31 -14.37 -16.41
N GLY A 240 8.17 -13.05 -16.40
CA GLY A 240 8.96 -12.15 -17.23
C GLY A 240 8.92 -10.69 -16.79
N PHE A 241 9.84 -9.90 -17.33
CA PHE A 241 10.04 -8.49 -17.00
C PHE A 241 9.12 -7.58 -17.81
N ALA A 242 7.85 -7.50 -17.39
CA ALA A 242 6.88 -6.62 -18.02
C ALA A 242 5.88 -6.03 -17.00
N PRO A 243 5.39 -4.80 -17.24
CA PRO A 243 4.20 -4.29 -16.59
C PRO A 243 3.01 -5.23 -16.81
N GLY A 244 2.19 -5.42 -15.78
CA GLY A 244 1.03 -6.30 -15.89
C GLY A 244 0.09 -6.23 -14.69
N PRO A 245 -1.08 -6.86 -14.80
CA PRO A 245 -2.02 -6.95 -13.68
C PRO A 245 -1.36 -7.68 -12.51
N ALA A 246 -1.59 -7.21 -11.29
CA ALA A 246 -1.05 -7.83 -10.08
C ALA A 246 0.50 -7.88 -10.03
N VAL A 247 1.19 -7.02 -10.81
CA VAL A 247 2.65 -6.90 -10.82
C VAL A 247 3.06 -5.46 -10.52
N THR A 248 4.04 -5.31 -9.63
CA THR A 248 4.87 -4.11 -9.51
C THR A 248 6.14 -4.33 -10.32
N PHE A 249 6.30 -3.58 -11.40
CA PHE A 249 7.47 -3.65 -12.27
C PHE A 249 8.27 -2.36 -12.11
N THR A 250 9.57 -2.46 -11.82
CA THR A 250 10.43 -1.31 -11.60
C THR A 250 11.80 -1.50 -12.24
N VAL A 251 12.33 -0.41 -12.79
CA VAL A 251 13.72 -0.30 -13.25
C VAL A 251 14.40 0.76 -12.41
N TRP A 252 15.56 0.42 -11.85
CA TRP A 252 16.38 1.28 -11.02
C TRP A 252 17.75 1.46 -11.68
N ARG A 253 18.35 2.63 -11.51
CA ARG A 253 19.74 2.89 -11.88
C ARG A 253 20.55 3.11 -10.61
N LYS A 254 21.76 2.56 -10.55
CA LYS A 254 22.67 2.81 -9.43
C LYS A 254 22.96 4.31 -9.30
N ALA A 255 22.93 4.82 -8.07
CA ALA A 255 23.18 6.23 -7.76
C ALA A 255 24.68 6.55 -7.74
#